data_AF-A0AAW0KR80-F1
#
_entry.id   AF-A0AAW0KR80-F1
#
_cell.length_a   1.000
_cell.length_b   1.000
_cell.length_c   1.000
_cell.angle_alpha   90.00
_cell.angle_beta   90.00
_cell.angle_gamma   90.00
#
_symmetry.space_group_name_H-M   'P 1'
#
loop_
_entity.id
_entity.type
_entity.pdbx_description
1 polymer ?
#
loop_
_entity_poly.entity_id
_entity_poly.type
_entity_poly.pdbx_seq_one_letter_code
_entity_poly.pdbx_strand_id
1 'polypeptide(L)' 'MKTLITKSPETCELLDNKSRTTLHLAVEIGNTNVVKIFLKELVVQDLIYEQDKVGNTPLRLAAISGH' A
#
# COMPACT_ATOMS: atom_id res chain seq x y z
N MET A 1 -6.04 8.96 -6.71
CA MET A 1 -4.81 8.40 -6.12
C MET A 1 -3.56 9.18 -6.48
N LYS A 2 -3.16 9.26 -7.77
CA LYS A 2 -1.94 9.98 -8.18
C LYS A 2 -1.85 11.42 -7.64
N THR A 3 -2.92 12.20 -7.77
CA THR A 3 -2.97 13.59 -7.27
C THR A 3 -2.76 13.71 -5.76
N LEU A 4 -3.16 12.71 -4.98
CA LEU A 4 -2.97 12.68 -3.52
C LEU A 4 -1.51 12.39 -3.18
N ILE A 5 -0.90 11.40 -3.82
CA ILE A 5 0.53 11.08 -3.65
C ILE A 5 1.40 12.29 -4.01
N THR A 6 1.04 13.03 -5.07
CA THR A 6 1.82 14.21 -5.48
C THR A 6 1.65 15.43 -4.58
N LYS A 7 0.49 15.57 -3.91
CA LYS A 7 0.20 16.77 -3.10
C LYS A 7 0.41 16.55 -1.60
N SER A 8 0.24 15.33 -1.13
CA SER A 8 0.28 14.95 0.28
C SER A 8 0.69 13.49 0.42
N PRO A 9 1.96 13.15 0.10
CA PRO A 9 2.45 11.77 0.15
C PRO A 9 2.34 11.17 1.56
N GLU A 10 2.37 11.98 2.62
CA GLU A 10 2.26 11.51 4.02
C GLU A 10 0.94 10.78 4.28
N THR A 11 -0.11 11.07 3.48
CA THR A 11 -1.40 10.37 3.58
C THR A 11 -1.30 8.87 3.28
N CYS A 12 -0.27 8.45 2.55
CA CYS A 12 -0.05 7.04 2.20
C CYS A 12 0.60 6.24 3.33
N GLU A 13 1.32 6.92 4.22
CA GLU A 13 1.96 6.36 5.43
C GLU A 13 0.96 6.21 6.60
N LEU A 14 -0.23 6.80 6.49
CA LEU A 14 -1.27 6.64 7.48
C LEU A 14 -1.66 5.17 7.63
N LEU A 15 -1.72 4.75 8.89
CA LEU A 15 -2.05 3.39 9.28
C LEU A 15 -3.50 3.29 9.74
N ASP A 16 -4.20 2.25 9.30
CA ASP A 16 -5.49 1.89 9.88
C ASP A 16 -5.33 1.19 11.24
N ASN A 17 -6.46 0.79 11.84
CA ASN A 17 -6.47 0.08 13.14
C ASN A 17 -5.78 -1.29 13.14
N LYS A 18 -5.39 -1.80 11.97
CA LYS A 18 -4.63 -3.05 11.77
C LYS A 18 -3.18 -2.76 11.36
N SER A 19 -2.69 -1.54 11.56
CA SER A 19 -1.36 -1.10 11.11
C SER A 19 -1.15 -1.24 9.60
N ARG A 20 -2.22 -1.16 8.80
CA ARG A 20 -2.15 -1.29 7.34
C ARG A 20 -2.03 0.07 6.69
N THR A 21 -1.08 0.19 5.77
CA THR A 21 -0.95 1.35 4.89
C THR A 21 -2.00 1.31 3.77
N THR A 22 -2.10 2.40 3.01
CA THR A 22 -2.98 2.43 1.83
C THR A 22 -2.62 1.35 0.80
N LEU A 23 -1.34 0.95 0.72
CA LEU A 23 -0.89 -0.10 -0.19
C LEU A 23 -1.39 -1.49 0.21
N HIS A 24 -1.45 -1.80 1.50
CA HIS A 24 -2.04 -3.06 2.01
C HIS A 24 -3.50 -3.17 1.58
N LEU A 25 -4.28 -2.09 1.73
CA LEU A 25 -5.69 -2.05 1.32
C LEU A 25 -5.85 -2.20 -0.20
N ALA A 26 -5.00 -1.53 -0.98
CA ALA A 26 -5.04 -1.62 -2.43
C ALA A 26 -4.77 -3.05 -2.92
N VAL A 27 -3.84 -3.76 -2.27
CA VAL A 27 -3.56 -5.17 -2.56
C VAL A 27 -4.71 -6.05 -2.12
N GLU A 28 -5.22 -5.89 -0.90
CA GLU A 28 -6.32 -6.73 -0.37
C GLU A 28 -7.58 -6.68 -1.26
N ILE A 29 -7.87 -5.52 -1.85
CA ILE A 29 -9.01 -5.31 -2.75
C ILE A 29 -8.71 -5.76 -4.20
N GLY A 30 -7.45 -6.07 -4.53
CA GLY A 30 -7.02 -6.40 -5.89
C GLY A 30 -6.99 -5.19 -6.83
N ASN A 31 -6.85 -3.97 -6.30
CA ASN A 31 -6.85 -2.74 -7.09
C ASN A 31 -5.48 -2.50 -7.75
N THR A 32 -5.24 -3.22 -8.84
CA THR A 32 -3.97 -3.18 -9.59
C THR A 32 -3.62 -1.79 -10.13
N ASN A 33 -4.60 -0.92 -10.36
CA ASN A 33 -4.37 0.46 -10.81
C ASN A 33 -3.69 1.30 -9.71
N VAL A 34 -4.14 1.17 -8.46
CA VAL A 34 -3.51 1.86 -7.33
C VAL A 34 -2.11 1.30 -7.09
N VAL A 35 -1.95 -0.03 -7.09
CA VAL A 35 -0.64 -0.68 -6.94
C VAL A 35 0.36 -0.20 -8.00
N LYS A 36 -0.06 -0.11 -9.27
CA LYS A 36 0.79 0.42 -10.35
C LYS A 36 1.19 1.88 -10.16
N ILE A 37 0.35 2.70 -9.53
CA ILE A 37 0.70 4.09 -9.20
C ILE A 37 1.75 4.10 -8.10
N PHE A 38 1.57 3.33 -7.02
CA PHE A 38 2.56 3.22 -5.93
C PHE A 38 3.92 2.76 -6.44
N LEU A 39 3.97 1.76 -7.31
CA LEU A 39 5.23 1.26 -7.89
C LEU A 39 5.94 2.26 -8.82
N LYS A 40 5.26 3.32 -9.26
CA LYS A 40 5.86 4.37 -10.12
C LYS A 40 6.33 5.59 -9.34
N GLU A 41 5.81 5.80 -8.14
CA GLU A 41 6.08 7.00 -7.34
C GLU A 41 7.11 6.66 -6.26
N LEU A 42 8.36 7.11 -6.46
CA LEU A 42 9.49 6.81 -5.56
C LEU A 42 9.22 7.25 -4.10
N VAL A 43 8.44 8.31 -3.90
CA VAL A 43 8.11 8.88 -2.59
C VAL A 43 7.32 7.94 -1.67
N VAL A 44 6.68 6.90 -2.22
CA VAL A 44 5.88 5.93 -1.45
C VAL A 44 6.39 4.50 -1.66
N GLN A 45 7.58 4.34 -2.23
CA GLN A 45 8.11 3.03 -2.58
C GLN A 45 8.48 2.20 -1.34
N ASP A 46 8.86 2.83 -0.24
CA ASP A 46 9.24 2.15 1.00
C ASP A 46 8.06 1.40 1.65
N LEU A 47 6.82 1.79 1.33
CA LEU A 47 5.60 1.15 1.85
C LEU A 47 5.44 -0.31 1.43
N ILE A 48 6.22 -0.80 0.45
CA ILE A 48 6.26 -2.22 0.08
C ILE A 48 6.85 -3.10 1.20
N TYR A 49 7.61 -2.51 2.11
CA TYR A 49 8.26 -3.20 3.23
C TYR A 49 7.49 -3.09 4.55
N GLU A 50 6.54 -2.16 4.62
CA GLU A 50 5.70 -1.98 5.81
C GLU A 50 4.91 -3.24 6.13
N GLN A 51 4.77 -3.51 7.43
CA GLN A 51 4.08 -4.69 7.93
C GLN A 51 2.78 -4.29 8.61
N ASP A 52 1.72 -5.04 8.34
CA ASP A 52 0.50 -4.97 9.13
C ASP A 52 0.72 -5.52 10.55
N LYS A 53 -0.32 -5.44 11.38
CA LYS A 53 -0.30 -5.91 12.77
C LYS A 53 0.02 -7.42 12.93
N VAL A 54 -0.14 -8.21 11.86
CA VAL A 54 0.13 -9.65 11.84
C VAL A 54 1.50 -9.96 11.22
N GLY A 55 2.23 -8.92 10.78
CA GLY A 55 3.54 -9.06 10.14
C GLY A 55 3.45 -9.28 8.61
N ASN A 56 2.29 -9.10 7.99
CA ASN A 56 2.18 -9.22 6.54
C ASN A 56 2.64 -7.94 5.87
N THR A 57 3.54 -8.08 4.90
CA THR A 57 3.80 -7.02 3.92
C THR A 57 2.71 -7.01 2.84
N PRO A 58 2.57 -5.93 2.05
CA PRO A 58 1.66 -5.92 0.91
C PRO A 58 1.90 -7.09 -0.03
N LEU A 59 3.15 -7.50 -0.25
CA LEU A 59 3.48 -8.64 -1.09
C LEU A 59 2.97 -9.97 -0.50
N ARG A 60 3.12 -10.16 0.81
CA ARG A 60 2.58 -11.36 1.51
C ARG A 60 1.06 -11.40 1.41
N LEU A 61 0.40 -10.25 1.58
CA LEU A 61 -1.04 -10.08 1.42
C LEU A 61 -1.52 -10.41 0.01
N ALA A 62 -0.80 -10.01 -1.04
CA ALA A 62 -1.14 -10.37 -2.42
C ALA A 62 -1.20 -11.90 -2.59
N ALA A 63 -0.17 -12.59 -2.09
CA ALA A 63 -0.10 -14.05 -2.15
C ALA A 63 -1.22 -14.74 -1.34
N ILE A 64 -1.60 -14.18 -0.19
CA ILE A 64 -2.71 -14.69 0.64
C ILE A 64 -4.06 -14.46 -0.05
N SER A 65 -4.26 -13.28 -0.64
CA SER A 65 -5.50 -12.90 -1.32
C SER A 65 -5.66 -13.54 -2.71
N GLY A 66 -4.64 -14.21 -3.23
CA GLY A 66 -4.68 -14.87 -4.54
C GLY A 66 -4.55 -13.92 -5.73
N HIS A 67 -3.75 -12.86 -5.58
CA HIS A 67 -3.45 -11.86 -6.61
C HIS A 67 -2.05 -11.99 -7.19
#